data_AF-A0A016QSC6-F1
#
_entry.id   AF-A0A016QSC6-F1
#
_cell.length_a   1.000
_cell.length_b   1.000
_cell.length_c   1.000
_cell.angle_alpha   90.00
_cell.angle_beta   90.00
_cell.angle_gamma   90.00
#
_symmetry.space_group_name_H-M   'P 1'
#
loop_
_entity.id
_entity.type
_entity.pdbx_description
1 polymer ?
#
loop_
_entity_poly.entity_id
_entity_poly.type
_entity_poly.pdbx_seq_one_letter_code
_entity_poly.pdbx_strand_id
1 'polypeptide(L)'
;MTYPQTRDEYRARIMEDLFRLVQHIEADDNEHSRAEVLARGLHYDVREFFNRARWKPTPVYDSLRARVPLGSPLTLLIQSHGGENGRRTLQGRVQAIHHPGSPNDGAEFLIVPKGCRNPRRSWYRVGVELALTIYPGWVAGQALERTRPLYDHAATPPVRYDS
;
A
#
# COMPACT_ATOMS: atom_id res chain seq x y z
N MET A 1 -9.86 -4.18 19.13
CA MET A 1 -10.43 -2.96 18.53
C MET A 1 -9.94 -2.83 17.10
N THR A 2 -10.81 -2.51 16.16
CA THR A 2 -10.45 -2.26 14.77
C THR A 2 -9.69 -0.94 14.67
N TYR A 3 -8.56 -0.94 13.96
CA TYR A 3 -7.76 0.26 13.74
C TYR A 3 -8.46 1.18 12.73
N PRO A 4 -8.70 2.46 13.05
CA PRO A 4 -9.39 3.38 12.14
C PRO A 4 -8.62 3.53 10.81
N GLN A 5 -9.35 3.53 9.71
CA GLN A 5 -8.83 3.57 8.34
C GLN A 5 -9.17 4.89 7.64
N THR A 6 -10.30 5.50 7.97
CA THR A 6 -10.77 6.75 7.35
C THR A 6 -10.63 7.95 8.27
N ARG A 7 -10.61 9.15 7.70
CA ARG A 7 -10.54 10.40 8.47
C ARG A 7 -11.74 10.57 9.41
N ASP A 8 -12.92 10.13 8.97
CA ASP A 8 -14.13 10.16 9.79
C ASP A 8 -14.10 9.14 10.92
N GLU A 9 -13.55 7.94 10.68
CA GLU A 9 -13.32 6.95 11.73
C GLU A 9 -12.32 7.45 12.79
N TYR A 10 -11.22 8.09 12.36
CA TYR A 10 -10.29 8.74 13.29
C TYR A 10 -10.97 9.86 14.08
N ARG A 11 -11.76 10.71 13.42
CA ARG A 11 -12.52 11.77 14.11
C ARG A 11 -13.45 11.18 15.17
N ALA A 12 -14.22 10.16 14.80
CA ALA A 12 -15.15 9.49 15.71
C ALA A 12 -14.41 8.85 16.90
N ARG A 13 -13.30 8.15 16.65
CA ARG A 13 -12.47 7.55 17.71
C ARG A 13 -11.87 8.60 18.64
N ILE A 14 -11.29 9.67 18.11
CA ILE A 14 -10.74 10.75 18.92
C ILE A 14 -11.81 11.35 19.83
N MET A 15 -13.02 11.59 19.30
CA MET A 15 -14.13 12.10 20.11
C MET A 15 -14.55 11.10 21.20
N GLU A 16 -14.69 9.82 20.86
CA GLU A 16 -15.01 8.74 21.82
C GLU A 16 -13.98 8.66 22.95
N ASP A 17 -12.69 8.70 22.61
CA ASP A 17 -11.60 8.61 23.59
C ASP A 17 -11.46 9.89 24.43
N LEU A 18 -11.75 11.07 23.87
CA LEU A 18 -11.89 12.32 24.64
C LEU A 18 -13.00 12.18 25.70
N PHE A 19 -14.19 11.70 25.30
CA PHE A 19 -15.30 11.53 26.25
C PHE A 19 -14.96 10.53 27.35
N ARG A 20 -14.33 9.40 27.02
CA ARG A 20 -13.88 8.42 28.01
C ARG A 20 -12.85 9.00 28.96
N LEU A 21 -11.89 9.78 28.44
CA LEU A 21 -10.87 10.40 29.27
C LEU A 21 -11.48 11.41 30.26
N VAL A 22 -12.43 12.23 29.82
CA VAL A 22 -13.17 13.16 30.69
C VAL A 22 -13.94 12.39 31.76
N GLN A 23 -14.66 11.33 31.40
CA GLN A 23 -15.38 10.49 32.37
C GLN A 23 -14.45 9.88 33.42
N HIS A 24 -13.27 9.42 33.03
CA HIS A 24 -12.28 8.88 33.97
C HIS A 24 -11.73 9.96 34.92
N ILE A 25 -11.54 11.18 34.44
CA ILE A 25 -11.10 12.32 35.27
C ILE A 25 -12.22 12.74 36.24
N GLU A 26 -13.46 12.83 35.77
CA GLU A 26 -14.62 13.25 36.59
C GLU A 26 -15.03 12.20 37.62
N ALA A 27 -14.83 10.92 37.32
CA ALA A 27 -15.15 9.82 38.23
C ALA A 27 -14.17 9.71 39.42
N ASP A 28 -13.05 10.45 39.41
CA ASP A 28 -11.94 10.34 40.39
C ASP A 28 -11.48 8.89 40.62
N ASP A 29 -11.67 8.05 39.59
CA ASP A 29 -11.30 6.65 39.63
C ASP A 29 -9.79 6.58 39.54
N ASN A 30 -9.13 6.22 40.64
CA ASN A 30 -7.67 6.13 40.79
C ASN A 30 -6.97 5.12 39.85
N GLU A 31 -7.66 4.61 38.82
CA GLU A 31 -7.12 3.79 37.73
C GLU A 31 -6.29 4.62 36.73
N HIS A 32 -5.22 5.24 37.23
CA HIS A 32 -4.26 6.06 36.47
C HIS A 32 -3.75 5.35 35.20
N SER A 33 -3.64 4.02 35.24
CA SER A 33 -3.19 3.21 34.10
C SER A 33 -4.14 3.23 32.90
N ARG A 34 -5.46 3.39 33.10
CA ARG A 34 -6.43 3.46 32.00
C ARG A 34 -6.46 4.84 31.35
N ALA A 35 -6.40 5.90 32.16
CA ALA A 35 -6.33 7.27 31.67
C ALA A 35 -5.06 7.52 30.83
N GLU A 36 -3.91 7.00 31.28
CA GLU A 36 -2.65 7.11 30.53
C GLU A 36 -2.69 6.39 29.18
N VAL A 37 -3.26 5.18 29.14
CA VAL A 37 -3.43 4.41 27.89
C VAL A 37 -4.32 5.15 26.90
N LEU A 38 -5.45 5.72 27.38
CA LEU A 38 -6.34 6.53 26.55
C LEU A 38 -5.64 7.79 26.03
N ALA A 39 -4.93 8.52 26.89
CA ALA A 39 -4.19 9.72 26.50
C ALA A 39 -3.11 9.43 25.44
N ARG A 40 -2.38 8.32 25.59
CA ARG A 40 -1.41 7.86 24.58
C ARG A 40 -2.10 7.52 23.27
N GLY A 41 -3.19 6.75 23.30
CA GLY A 41 -3.99 6.41 22.11
C GLY A 41 -4.46 7.66 21.37
N LEU A 42 -5.01 8.62 22.11
CA LEU A 42 -5.48 9.89 21.60
C LEU A 42 -4.37 10.72 20.95
N HIS A 43 -3.19 10.76 21.56
CA HIS A 43 -2.02 11.42 20.96
C HIS A 43 -1.65 10.79 19.62
N TYR A 44 -1.59 9.46 19.54
CA TYR A 44 -1.32 8.76 18.28
C TYR A 44 -2.38 9.06 17.23
N ASP A 45 -3.66 8.97 17.59
CA ASP A 45 -4.76 9.16 16.64
C ASP A 45 -4.85 10.60 16.14
N VAL A 46 -4.61 11.59 17.00
CA VAL A 46 -4.50 13.00 16.60
C VAL A 46 -3.32 13.21 15.64
N ARG A 47 -2.16 12.62 15.94
CA ARG A 47 -0.99 12.71 15.06
C ARG A 47 -1.28 12.14 13.67
N GLU A 48 -1.92 10.97 13.60
CA GLU A 48 -2.31 10.36 12.33
C GLU A 48 -3.43 11.14 11.62
N PHE A 49 -4.41 11.69 12.36
CA PHE A 49 -5.47 12.54 11.81
C PHE A 49 -4.92 13.80 11.12
N PHE A 50 -3.86 14.41 11.67
CA PHE A 50 -3.22 15.58 11.08
C PHE A 50 -2.09 15.24 10.10
N ASN A 51 -1.76 13.96 9.91
CA ASN A 51 -0.74 13.53 8.95
C ASN A 51 -1.22 13.76 7.51
N ARG A 52 -0.87 14.91 6.93
CA ARG A 52 -1.26 15.29 5.55
C ARG A 52 -0.88 14.24 4.50
N ALA A 53 0.23 13.53 4.68
CA ALA A 53 0.69 12.55 3.72
C ALA A 53 -0.18 11.28 3.72
N ARG A 54 -0.75 10.91 4.88
CA ARG A 54 -1.62 9.75 5.03
C ARG A 54 -2.93 9.87 4.27
N TRP A 55 -3.42 11.09 4.09
CA TRP A 55 -4.70 11.39 3.44
C TRP A 55 -4.57 11.75 1.97
N LYS A 56 -3.35 11.77 1.42
CA LYS A 56 -3.19 11.98 -0.02
C LYS A 56 -3.85 10.81 -0.76
N PRO A 57 -4.61 11.07 -1.83
CA PRO A 57 -5.12 10.01 -2.69
C PRO A 57 -3.95 9.16 -3.20
N THR A 58 -4.12 7.84 -3.21
CA THR A 58 -3.13 6.89 -3.73
C THR A 58 -3.71 6.07 -4.88
N PRO A 59 -4.05 6.72 -6.00
CA PRO A 59 -4.91 6.15 -7.04
C PRO A 59 -4.34 4.87 -7.65
N VAL A 60 -3.01 4.74 -7.73
CA VAL A 60 -2.35 3.55 -8.27
C VAL A 60 -2.50 2.36 -7.31
N TYR A 61 -2.21 2.55 -6.01
CA TYR A 61 -2.45 1.53 -5.00
C TYR A 61 -3.93 1.12 -4.96
N ASP A 62 -4.85 2.08 -4.93
CA ASP A 62 -6.29 1.79 -4.86
C ASP A 62 -6.79 1.03 -6.09
N SER A 63 -6.35 1.44 -7.28
CA SER A 63 -6.67 0.76 -8.55
C SER A 63 -6.09 -0.66 -8.61
N LEU A 64 -4.85 -0.86 -8.13
CA LEU A 64 -4.22 -2.18 -8.03
C LEU A 64 -5.04 -3.10 -7.12
N ARG A 65 -5.39 -2.62 -5.91
CA ARG A 65 -6.17 -3.40 -4.94
C ARG A 65 -7.55 -3.79 -5.49
N ALA A 66 -8.17 -2.94 -6.30
CA ALA A 66 -9.47 -3.22 -6.91
C ALA A 66 -9.42 -4.25 -8.06
N ARG A 67 -8.28 -4.35 -8.77
CA ARG A 67 -8.18 -5.13 -10.03
C ARG A 67 -7.41 -6.44 -9.89
N VAL A 68 -6.49 -6.54 -8.93
CA VAL A 68 -5.58 -7.68 -8.82
C VAL A 68 -6.13 -8.70 -7.81
N PRO A 69 -6.50 -9.92 -8.24
CA PRO A 69 -7.02 -10.94 -7.35
C PRO A 69 -5.92 -11.53 -6.47
N LEU A 70 -6.20 -11.65 -5.17
CA LEU A 70 -5.31 -12.33 -4.21
C LEU A 70 -5.43 -13.86 -4.34
N GLY A 71 -4.37 -14.59 -3.99
CA GLY A 71 -4.29 -16.05 -4.02
C GLY A 71 -4.15 -16.68 -5.42
N SER A 72 -4.43 -15.90 -6.47
CA SER A 72 -4.36 -16.34 -7.86
C SER A 72 -2.94 -16.22 -8.43
N PRO A 73 -2.52 -17.15 -9.31
CA PRO A 73 -1.30 -16.99 -10.09
C PRO A 73 -1.34 -15.73 -10.96
N LEU A 74 -0.23 -15.02 -11.02
CA LEU A 74 -0.07 -13.88 -11.90
C LEU A 74 1.39 -13.67 -12.33
N THR A 75 1.56 -12.84 -13.35
CA THR A 75 2.86 -12.42 -13.87
C THR A 75 2.96 -10.91 -13.78
N LEU A 76 3.91 -10.40 -13.00
CA LEU A 76 4.24 -8.99 -12.93
C LEU A 76 5.38 -8.70 -13.90
N LEU A 77 5.23 -7.66 -14.68
CA LEU A 77 6.25 -7.07 -15.51
C LEU A 77 6.55 -5.68 -14.96
N ILE A 78 7.77 -5.48 -14.46
CA ILE A 78 8.28 -4.17 -14.05
C ILE A 78 9.32 -3.76 -15.08
N GLN A 79 9.10 -2.62 -15.73
CA GLN A 79 10.02 -2.08 -16.71
C GLN A 79 10.62 -0.76 -16.20
N SER A 80 11.94 -0.69 -16.08
CA SER A 80 12.72 0.50 -15.74
C SER A 80 13.30 1.14 -16.99
N HIS A 81 13.09 2.44 -17.17
CA HIS A 81 13.63 3.19 -18.31
C HIS A 81 15.04 3.78 -18.06
N GLY A 82 15.56 3.69 -16.84
CA GLY A 82 16.80 4.34 -16.41
C GLY A 82 18.08 3.51 -16.42
N GLY A 83 18.11 2.29 -16.99
CA GLY A 83 19.33 1.46 -16.99
C GLY A 83 19.34 0.23 -17.91
N GLU A 84 20.50 -0.43 -18.03
CA GLU A 84 20.78 -1.53 -18.99
C GLU A 84 19.90 -2.78 -18.80
N ASN A 85 19.38 -3.02 -17.58
CA ASN A 85 18.50 -4.16 -17.26
C ASN A 85 17.05 -3.70 -17.03
N GLY A 86 16.52 -2.99 -18.01
CA GLY A 86 15.23 -2.31 -17.92
C GLY A 86 14.00 -3.19 -17.80
N ARG A 87 14.07 -4.53 -17.86
CA ARG A 87 12.87 -5.40 -17.80
C ARG A 87 13.03 -6.51 -16.77
N ARG A 88 12.15 -6.53 -15.76
CA ARG A 88 12.08 -7.58 -14.74
C ARG A 88 10.70 -8.24 -14.78
N THR A 89 10.68 -9.55 -14.97
CA THR A 89 9.45 -10.35 -14.87
C THR A 89 9.46 -11.16 -13.59
N LEU A 90 8.37 -11.12 -12.84
CA LEU A 90 8.16 -11.92 -11.63
C LEU A 90 6.87 -12.71 -11.76
N GLN A 91 6.96 -14.02 -11.58
CA GLN A 91 5.80 -14.91 -11.54
C GLN A 91 5.59 -15.40 -10.12
N GLY A 92 4.44 -15.10 -9.53
CA GLY A 92 3.99 -15.78 -8.31
C GLY A 92 2.51 -15.65 -8.03
N ARG A 93 2.10 -16.08 -6.83
CA ARG A 93 0.75 -15.87 -6.28
C ARG A 93 0.80 -14.69 -5.33
N VAL A 94 0.00 -13.65 -5.57
CA VAL A 94 -0.07 -12.49 -4.67
C VAL A 94 -0.86 -12.88 -3.43
N GLN A 95 -0.23 -12.78 -2.26
CA GLN A 95 -0.85 -13.01 -0.97
C GLN A 95 -1.47 -11.72 -0.42
N ALA A 96 -0.77 -10.59 -0.59
CA ALA A 96 -1.22 -9.30 -0.13
C ALA A 96 -0.64 -8.18 -1.00
N ILE A 97 -1.37 -7.06 -1.06
CA ILE A 97 -0.92 -5.80 -1.63
C ILE A 97 -1.02 -4.77 -0.50
N HIS A 98 0.09 -4.15 -0.16
CA HIS A 98 0.20 -3.18 0.90
C HIS A 98 0.52 -1.80 0.34
N HIS A 99 0.04 -0.79 1.06
CA HIS A 99 0.51 0.57 0.87
C HIS A 99 2.01 0.62 1.21
N PRO A 100 2.87 1.25 0.37
CA PRO A 100 4.33 1.14 0.50
C PRO A 100 4.93 1.87 1.72
N GLY A 101 4.13 2.38 2.65
CA GLY A 101 4.55 3.12 3.87
C GLY A 101 5.28 4.45 3.64
N SER A 102 5.79 4.68 2.43
CA SER A 102 6.45 5.90 1.94
C SER A 102 5.50 6.74 1.08
N PRO A 103 5.76 8.03 0.82
CA PRO A 103 4.88 8.94 0.06
C PRO A 103 4.83 8.66 -1.46
N ASN A 104 5.09 7.41 -1.87
CA ASN A 104 5.06 6.99 -3.26
C ASN A 104 3.69 6.38 -3.56
N ASP A 105 3.04 6.80 -4.65
CA ASP A 105 1.75 6.25 -5.13
C ASP A 105 1.78 4.76 -5.50
N GLY A 106 2.91 4.07 -5.34
CA GLY A 106 3.10 2.68 -5.73
C GLY A 106 2.48 1.64 -4.79
N ALA A 107 3.01 0.42 -4.85
CA ALA A 107 2.51 -0.70 -4.07
C ALA A 107 3.63 -1.67 -3.65
N GLU A 108 3.46 -2.28 -2.48
CA GLU A 108 4.25 -3.43 -2.04
C GLU A 108 3.42 -4.71 -2.25
N PHE A 109 3.99 -5.69 -2.96
CA PHE A 109 3.37 -6.99 -3.16
C PHE A 109 4.06 -8.05 -2.30
N LEU A 110 3.28 -8.82 -1.57
CA LEU A 110 3.73 -10.05 -0.95
C LEU A 110 3.40 -11.22 -1.89
N ILE A 111 4.41 -11.79 -2.54
CA ILE A 111 4.24 -12.79 -3.61
C ILE A 111 4.92 -14.08 -3.23
N VAL A 112 4.25 -15.21 -3.35
CA VAL A 112 4.90 -16.54 -3.32
C VAL A 112 5.36 -16.86 -4.74
N PRO A 113 6.67 -16.84 -5.05
CA PRO A 113 7.14 -17.10 -6.41
C PRO A 113 6.75 -18.48 -6.90
N LYS A 114 6.62 -18.65 -8.22
CA LYS A 114 6.36 -19.96 -8.83
C LYS A 114 7.42 -20.98 -8.37
N GLY A 115 6.97 -22.12 -7.86
CA GLY A 115 7.85 -23.18 -7.35
C GLY A 115 8.43 -22.95 -5.95
N CYS A 116 8.14 -21.81 -5.31
CA CYS A 116 8.56 -21.51 -3.94
C CYS A 116 7.40 -21.71 -2.95
N ARG A 117 7.73 -21.86 -1.66
CA ARG A 117 6.75 -21.90 -0.56
C ARG A 117 6.67 -20.59 0.21
N ASN A 118 7.79 -19.88 0.32
CA ASN A 118 7.90 -18.68 1.14
C ASN A 118 7.57 -17.42 0.33
N PRO A 119 6.79 -16.49 0.91
CA PRO A 119 6.50 -15.22 0.27
C PRO A 119 7.74 -14.32 0.20
N ARG A 120 7.82 -13.49 -0.83
CA ARG A 120 8.84 -12.47 -1.07
C ARG A 120 8.18 -11.12 -1.30
N ARG A 121 8.83 -10.07 -0.81
CA ARG A 121 8.39 -8.69 -1.03
C ARG A 121 8.87 -8.20 -2.39
N SER A 122 7.98 -7.61 -3.16
CA SER A 122 8.30 -6.93 -4.42
C SER A 122 7.70 -5.54 -4.41
N TRP A 123 8.49 -4.55 -4.77
CA TRP A 123 8.10 -3.14 -4.67
C TRP A 123 7.90 -2.53 -6.04
N TYR A 124 6.85 -1.73 -6.16
CA TYR A 124 6.61 -0.85 -7.30
C TYR A 124 6.45 0.59 -6.82
N ARG A 125 7.04 1.56 -7.53
CA ARG A 125 6.97 2.99 -7.23
C ARG A 125 6.72 3.76 -8.53
N VAL A 126 5.69 4.60 -8.52
CA VAL A 126 5.18 5.33 -9.72
C VAL A 126 6.18 6.36 -10.27
N GLY A 127 7.07 6.92 -9.44
CA GLY A 127 7.92 8.06 -9.81
C GLY A 127 9.35 7.77 -10.27
N VAL A 128 9.78 6.50 -10.41
CA VAL A 128 11.20 6.15 -10.67
C VAL A 128 11.39 5.59 -12.08
N GLU A 129 10.72 6.18 -13.08
CA GLU A 129 10.78 5.70 -14.46
C GLU A 129 10.39 4.22 -14.61
N LEU A 130 9.48 3.74 -13.73
CA LEU A 130 9.04 2.35 -13.67
C LEU A 130 7.62 2.20 -14.23
N ALA A 131 7.45 1.38 -15.26
CA ALA A 131 6.16 0.90 -15.71
C ALA A 131 5.83 -0.42 -15.00
N LEU A 132 4.56 -0.64 -14.71
CA LEU A 132 4.06 -1.89 -14.13
C LEU A 132 2.90 -2.42 -14.96
N THR A 133 3.06 -3.64 -15.45
CA THR A 133 1.98 -4.39 -16.09
C THR A 133 1.77 -5.71 -15.35
N ILE A 134 0.52 -6.05 -15.04
CA ILE A 134 0.15 -7.28 -14.33
C ILE A 134 -0.74 -8.12 -15.24
N TYR A 135 -0.34 -9.35 -15.49
CA TYR A 135 -1.07 -10.30 -16.33
C TYR A 135 -1.68 -11.43 -15.48
N PRO A 136 -2.86 -11.95 -15.87
CA PRO A 136 -3.44 -13.09 -15.20
C PRO A 136 -2.65 -14.37 -15.50
N GLY A 137 -2.45 -15.22 -14.49
CA GLY A 137 -1.82 -16.53 -14.68
C GLY A 137 -0.31 -16.50 -14.91
N TRP A 138 0.22 -17.65 -15.37
CA TRP A 138 1.62 -17.83 -15.73
C TRP A 138 1.84 -17.50 -17.20
N VAL A 139 2.22 -16.27 -17.50
CA VAL A 139 2.40 -15.82 -18.89
C VAL A 139 3.88 -15.87 -19.24
N ALA A 140 4.23 -16.67 -20.25
CA ALA A 140 5.59 -16.71 -20.78
C ALA A 140 5.96 -15.35 -21.41
N GLY A 141 7.24 -14.97 -21.35
CA GLY A 141 7.70 -13.66 -21.80
C GLY A 141 7.25 -13.29 -23.23
N GLN A 142 7.29 -14.25 -24.15
CA GLN A 142 6.87 -14.06 -25.56
C GLN A 142 5.36 -13.85 -25.73
N ALA A 143 4.54 -14.29 -24.76
CA ALA A 143 3.09 -14.18 -24.79
C ALA A 143 2.56 -12.93 -24.08
N LEU A 144 3.42 -12.16 -23.39
CA LEU A 144 3.01 -10.96 -22.65
C LEU A 144 2.31 -9.96 -23.56
N GLU A 145 2.90 -9.67 -24.73
CA GLU A 145 2.37 -8.68 -25.70
C GLU A 145 0.99 -9.05 -26.27
N ARG A 146 0.60 -10.33 -26.20
CA ARG A 146 -0.69 -10.83 -26.71
C ARG A 146 -1.71 -11.10 -25.59
N THR A 147 -1.28 -10.99 -24.34
CA THR A 147 -2.13 -11.28 -23.18
C THR A 147 -2.74 -9.98 -22.66
N ARG A 148 -4.06 -9.95 -22.47
CA ARG A 148 -4.71 -8.79 -21.88
C ARG A 148 -4.30 -8.64 -20.41
N PRO A 149 -3.74 -7.49 -20.00
CA PRO A 149 -3.36 -7.28 -18.61
C PRO A 149 -4.57 -7.03 -17.71
N LEU A 150 -4.45 -7.39 -16.43
CA LEU A 150 -5.36 -7.01 -15.35
C LEU A 150 -5.18 -5.54 -14.96
N TYR A 151 -3.93 -5.09 -15.05
CA TYR A 151 -3.52 -3.75 -14.68
C TYR A 151 -2.34 -3.34 -15.57
N ASP A 152 -2.38 -2.10 -16.04
CA ASP A 152 -1.27 -1.49 -16.75
C ASP A 152 -1.10 -0.04 -16.29
N HIS A 153 0.13 0.29 -15.94
CA HIS A 153 0.56 1.62 -15.60
C HIS A 153 1.81 1.94 -16.40
N ALA A 154 1.63 2.73 -17.45
CA ALA A 154 2.72 3.26 -18.24
C ALA A 154 3.57 4.22 -17.39
N ALA A 155 4.90 4.06 -17.44
CA ALA A 155 5.78 5.14 -17.01
C ALA A 155 5.80 6.22 -18.08
N THR A 156 5.80 7.49 -17.65
CA THR A 156 6.32 8.56 -18.51
C THR A 156 7.82 8.29 -18.66
N PRO A 157 8.35 8.03 -19.87
CA PRO A 157 9.78 7.91 -20.07
C PRO A 157 10.47 9.21 -19.61
N PRO A 158 11.69 9.14 -19.05
CA PRO A 158 12.41 10.35 -18.67
C PRO A 158 12.55 11.27 -19.86
N VAL A 159 12.28 12.56 -19.65
CA VAL A 159 12.59 13.61 -20.62
C VAL A 159 14.12 13.61 -20.76
N ARG A 160 14.62 13.07 -21.87
CA ARG A 160 16.03 13.22 -22.24
C ARG A 160 16.19 14.63 -22.76
N TYR A 161 16.93 15.46 -22.02
CA TYR A 161 17.48 16.68 -22.58
C TYR A 161 18.70 16.25 -23.38
N ASP A 162 18.61 16.31 -24.71
CA ASP A 162 19.77 16.09 -25.58
C ASP A 162 20.87 17.08 -25.14
N SER A 163 22.02 16.53 -24.73
CA SER A 163 23.21 17.27 -24.31
C SER A 163 24.03 17.74 -25.51
#